data_AF-A0A7K3VZ92-F1
#
_entry.id   AF-A0A7K3VZ92-F1
#
_cell.length_a   1.000
_cell.length_b   1.000
_cell.length_c   1.000
_cell.angle_alpha   90.00
_cell.angle_beta   90.00
_cell.angle_gamma   90.00
#
_symmetry.space_group_name_H-M   'P 1'
#
loop_
_entity.id
_entity.type
_entity.pdbx_description
1 polymer ?
#
loop_
_entity_poly.entity_id
_entity_poly.type
_entity_poly.pdbx_seq_one_letter_code
_entity_poly.pdbx_strand_id
1 'polypeptide(L)'
;MFEKLTGDVQGPLEVNGALEIDGTLHGGADVTGTLDLRGACYGPLQVRLDGHADVEAVVHGDVLAHSGRLRLRGIVEGILNARPEADVRFAVGTILNGRQLQADGSFVPVEGPFRLNIPDDAVMMRLQPDATWAPVD
;
A
#
# COMPACT_ATOMS: atom_id res chain seq x y z
N MET A 1 -11.55 17.21 -9.86
CA MET A 1 -12.80 16.46 -9.64
C MET A 1 -12.45 15.26 -8.80
N PHE A 2 -13.22 14.97 -7.76
CA PHE A 2 -13.01 13.85 -6.84
C PHE A 2 -14.09 12.81 -7.13
N GLU A 3 -13.69 11.56 -7.35
CA GLU A 3 -14.58 10.45 -7.66
C GLU A 3 -14.53 9.44 -6.51
N LYS A 4 -15.70 8.91 -6.11
CA LYS A 4 -15.81 7.86 -5.10
C LYS A 4 -16.53 6.66 -5.68
N LEU A 5 -15.90 5.50 -5.60
CA LEU A 5 -16.44 4.20 -6.03
C LEU A 5 -16.62 3.30 -4.82
N THR A 6 -17.67 2.49 -4.83
CA THR A 6 -17.99 1.56 -3.73
C THR A 6 -18.35 0.19 -4.27
N GLY A 7 -17.99 -0.87 -3.54
CA GLY A 7 -18.26 -2.25 -3.93
C GLY A 7 -17.22 -2.80 -4.90
N ASP A 8 -17.64 -3.59 -5.88
CA ASP A 8 -16.73 -4.24 -6.84
C ASP A 8 -16.40 -3.30 -8.00
N VAL A 9 -15.14 -2.90 -8.10
CA VAL A 9 -14.59 -2.05 -9.15
C VAL A 9 -13.76 -2.89 -10.10
N GLN A 10 -14.04 -2.81 -11.40
CA GLN A 10 -13.33 -3.56 -12.43
C GLN A 10 -12.26 -2.68 -13.08
N GLY A 11 -11.01 -3.12 -13.03
CA GLY A 11 -9.82 -2.50 -13.61
C GLY A 11 -9.23 -3.28 -14.79
N PRO A 12 -8.00 -2.96 -15.23
CA PRO A 12 -7.05 -2.05 -14.57
C PRO A 12 -7.50 -0.59 -14.62
N LEU A 13 -7.28 0.15 -13.52
CA LEU A 13 -7.60 1.57 -13.44
C LEU A 13 -6.39 2.46 -13.69
N GLU A 14 -6.57 3.51 -14.48
CA GLU A 14 -5.63 4.62 -14.57
C GLU A 14 -6.12 5.76 -13.67
N VAL A 15 -5.43 5.98 -12.55
CA VAL A 15 -5.79 7.01 -11.58
C VAL A 15 -4.95 8.25 -11.82
N ASN A 16 -5.48 9.15 -12.65
CA ASN A 16 -4.85 10.43 -13.02
C ASN A 16 -5.40 11.63 -12.21
N GLY A 17 -6.58 11.46 -11.61
CA GLY A 17 -7.24 12.43 -10.73
C GLY A 17 -7.26 11.96 -9.28
N ALA A 18 -8.18 12.49 -8.48
CA ALA A 18 -8.41 12.01 -7.11
C ALA A 18 -9.55 10.98 -7.11
N LEU A 19 -9.25 9.76 -6.65
CA LEU A 19 -10.17 8.63 -6.60
C LEU A 19 -10.15 8.00 -5.20
N GLU A 20 -11.34 7.78 -4.63
CA GLU A 20 -11.54 6.96 -3.43
C GLU A 20 -12.27 5.67 -3.82
N ILE A 21 -11.76 4.52 -3.36
CA ILE A 21 -12.40 3.22 -3.52
C ILE A 21 -12.63 2.62 -2.14
N ASP A 22 -13.89 2.33 -1.83
CA ASP A 22 -14.30 1.58 -0.64
C ASP A 22 -14.94 0.26 -1.08
N GLY A 23 -14.14 -0.80 -1.16
CA GLY A 23 -14.57 -2.10 -1.68
C GLY A 23 -13.44 -2.93 -2.27
N THR A 24 -13.75 -3.65 -3.35
CA THR A 24 -12.83 -4.58 -4.01
C THR A 24 -12.44 -4.05 -5.38
N LEU A 25 -11.16 -3.81 -5.59
CA LEU A 25 -10.60 -3.49 -6.89
C LEU A 25 -10.08 -4.76 -7.58
N HIS A 26 -10.61 -5.08 -8.76
CA HIS A 26 -10.10 -6.15 -9.61
C HIS A 26 -9.19 -5.58 -10.70
N GLY A 27 -8.08 -6.24 -11.02
CA GLY A 27 -7.19 -5.84 -12.12
C GLY A 27 -6.11 -4.81 -11.75
N GLY A 28 -6.14 -4.24 -10.54
CA GLY A 28 -5.10 -3.32 -10.06
C GLY A 28 -5.27 -1.86 -10.52
N ALA A 29 -4.26 -1.03 -10.23
CA ALA A 29 -4.26 0.39 -10.57
C ALA A 29 -2.85 0.93 -10.89
N ASP A 30 -2.76 1.82 -11.89
CA ASP A 30 -1.61 2.70 -12.14
C ASP A 30 -1.96 4.13 -11.65
N VAL A 31 -1.23 4.61 -10.66
CA VAL A 31 -1.52 5.84 -9.91
C VAL A 31 -0.51 6.92 -10.28
N THR A 32 -0.99 7.94 -10.98
CA THR A 32 -0.25 9.19 -11.26
C THR A 32 -0.90 10.42 -10.60
N GLY A 33 -2.16 10.28 -10.15
CA GLY A 33 -2.93 11.25 -9.37
C GLY A 33 -2.99 10.90 -7.88
N THR A 34 -4.18 10.78 -7.30
CA THR A 34 -4.40 10.42 -5.89
C THR A 34 -5.37 9.26 -5.77
N LEU A 35 -5.00 8.22 -5.03
CA LEU A 35 -5.83 7.06 -4.71
C LEU A 35 -5.95 6.90 -3.19
N ASP A 36 -7.16 6.86 -2.65
CA ASP A 36 -7.48 6.29 -1.32
C ASP A 36 -8.19 4.95 -1.57
N LEU A 37 -7.59 3.84 -1.16
CA LEU A 37 -8.15 2.50 -1.35
C LEU A 37 -8.36 1.83 0.00
N ARG A 38 -9.60 1.45 0.28
CA ARG A 38 -10.01 0.69 1.47
C ARG A 38 -10.68 -0.61 1.04
N GLY A 39 -10.23 -1.73 1.60
CA GLY A 39 -10.81 -3.05 1.32
C GLY A 39 -9.81 -4.04 0.70
N ALA A 40 -9.98 -4.40 -0.57
CA ALA A 40 -9.15 -5.39 -1.24
C ALA A 40 -8.73 -4.98 -2.66
N CYS A 41 -7.55 -5.40 -3.10
CA CYS A 41 -7.07 -5.24 -4.47
C CYS A 41 -6.58 -6.59 -5.00
N TYR A 42 -7.13 -7.03 -6.13
CA TYR A 42 -6.73 -8.22 -6.86
C TYR A 42 -6.03 -7.83 -8.16
N GLY A 43 -4.76 -7.45 -8.04
CA GLY A 43 -3.96 -7.01 -9.17
C GLY A 43 -2.76 -6.17 -8.72
N PRO A 44 -1.89 -5.78 -9.66
CA PRO A 44 -0.74 -4.95 -9.35
C PRO A 44 -1.18 -3.54 -8.95
N LEU A 45 -0.52 -2.97 -7.95
CA LEU A 45 -0.65 -1.56 -7.59
C LEU A 45 0.64 -0.84 -7.96
N GLN A 46 0.55 0.13 -8.87
CA GLN A 46 1.70 0.89 -9.35
C GLN A 46 1.55 2.36 -9.01
N VAL A 47 2.60 2.97 -8.44
CA VAL A 47 2.66 4.41 -8.15
C VAL A 47 3.82 5.02 -8.94
N ARG A 48 3.53 6.07 -9.71
CA ARG A 48 4.48 6.70 -10.64
C ARG A 48 4.30 8.22 -10.65
N LEU A 49 5.27 8.92 -11.24
CA LEU A 49 5.35 10.37 -11.28
C LEU A 49 5.17 10.97 -9.87
N ASP A 50 4.25 11.93 -9.72
CA ASP A 50 3.88 12.57 -8.46
C ASP A 50 2.66 11.91 -7.80
N GLY A 51 2.34 10.67 -8.21
CA GLY A 51 1.20 9.92 -7.71
C GLY A 51 1.25 9.70 -6.20
N HIS A 52 0.08 9.75 -5.57
CA HIS A 52 -0.11 9.48 -4.16
C HIS A 52 -1.13 8.36 -3.96
N ALA A 53 -0.72 7.27 -3.33
CA ALA A 53 -1.63 6.20 -2.93
C ALA A 53 -1.64 6.06 -1.41
N ASP A 54 -2.81 6.12 -0.79
CA ASP A 54 -3.07 5.70 0.58
C ASP A 54 -3.91 4.43 0.55
N VAL A 55 -3.37 3.34 1.08
CA VAL A 55 -3.91 1.99 0.88
C VAL A 55 -4.14 1.33 2.22
N GLU A 56 -5.41 1.21 2.59
CA GLU A 56 -5.89 0.42 3.72
C GLU A 56 -6.56 -0.87 3.23
N ALA A 57 -5.75 -1.81 2.74
CA ALA A 57 -6.28 -2.96 2.03
C ALA A 57 -5.44 -4.24 2.15
N VAL A 58 -6.07 -5.35 1.77
CA VAL A 58 -5.36 -6.58 1.38
C VAL A 58 -5.07 -6.50 -0.12
N VAL A 59 -3.80 -6.48 -0.48
CA VAL A 59 -3.32 -6.43 -1.87
C VAL A 59 -2.83 -7.81 -2.29
N HIS A 60 -3.62 -8.49 -3.11
CA HIS A 60 -3.29 -9.74 -3.78
C HIS A 60 -2.60 -9.45 -5.12
N GLY A 61 -1.37 -8.96 -5.04
CA GLY A 61 -0.59 -8.57 -6.21
C GLY A 61 0.66 -7.79 -5.84
N ASP A 62 1.49 -7.52 -6.85
CA ASP A 62 2.73 -6.79 -6.67
C ASP A 62 2.47 -5.30 -6.43
N VAL A 63 3.25 -4.71 -5.54
CA VAL A 63 3.24 -3.28 -5.24
C VAL A 63 4.51 -2.65 -5.79
N LEU A 64 4.34 -1.79 -6.79
CA LEU A 64 5.42 -1.21 -7.58
C LEU A 64 5.46 0.31 -7.37
N ALA A 65 6.41 0.80 -6.60
CA ALA A 65 6.59 2.24 -6.37
C ALA A 65 7.78 2.75 -7.20
N HIS A 66 7.51 3.38 -8.34
CA HIS A 66 8.55 3.93 -9.20
C HIS A 66 8.99 5.34 -8.79
N SER A 67 8.04 6.13 -8.29
CA SER A 67 8.23 7.46 -7.72
C SER A 67 6.96 7.83 -6.95
N GLY A 68 6.82 9.07 -6.51
CA GLY A 68 5.62 9.51 -5.79
C GLY A 68 5.59 8.99 -4.35
N ARG A 69 4.41 8.94 -3.75
CA ARG A 69 4.22 8.53 -2.35
C ARG A 69 3.22 7.40 -2.21
N LEU A 70 3.66 6.28 -1.64
CA LEU A 70 2.81 5.18 -1.23
C LEU A 70 2.75 5.12 0.30
N ARG A 71 1.55 5.23 0.87
CA ARG A 71 1.23 4.92 2.26
C ARG A 71 0.42 3.62 2.28
N LEU A 72 0.87 2.63 3.05
CA LEU A 72 0.19 1.33 3.11
C LEU A 72 -0.01 0.85 4.54
N ARG A 73 -1.25 0.47 4.83
CA ARG A 73 -1.71 -0.20 6.04
C ARG A 73 -2.47 -1.44 5.62
N GLY A 74 -1.94 -2.63 5.89
CA GLY A 74 -2.68 -3.84 5.55
C GLY A 74 -1.78 -5.02 5.26
N ILE A 75 -2.17 -5.81 4.26
CA ILE A 75 -1.45 -7.01 3.83
C ILE A 75 -1.06 -6.84 2.36
N VAL A 76 0.17 -7.20 2.04
CA VAL A 76 0.65 -7.35 0.67
C VAL A 76 1.05 -8.81 0.46
N GLU A 77 0.30 -9.50 -0.39
CA GLU A 77 0.55 -10.87 -0.85
C GLU A 77 1.17 -10.84 -2.26
N GLY A 78 2.34 -10.24 -2.34
CA GLY A 78 3.08 -10.01 -3.58
C GLY A 78 4.41 -9.34 -3.29
N ILE A 79 5.19 -9.04 -4.32
CA ILE A 79 6.47 -8.35 -4.10
C ILE A 79 6.26 -6.85 -3.88
N LEU A 80 7.05 -6.27 -2.99
CA LEU A 80 7.26 -4.82 -2.95
C LEU A 80 8.50 -4.52 -3.78
N ASN A 81 8.35 -3.75 -4.86
CA ASN A 81 9.47 -3.22 -5.62
C ASN A 81 9.40 -1.70 -5.62
N ALA A 82 10.32 -1.07 -4.90
CA ALA A 82 10.39 0.37 -4.75
C ALA A 82 11.71 0.89 -5.34
N ARG A 83 11.63 1.95 -6.13
CA ARG A 83 12.81 2.68 -6.56
C ARG A 83 13.28 3.67 -5.48
N PRO A 84 14.57 4.03 -5.43
CA PRO A 84 15.10 4.95 -4.42
C PRO A 84 14.41 6.31 -4.37
N GLU A 85 13.81 6.76 -5.47
CA GLU A 85 13.11 8.04 -5.57
C GLU A 85 11.69 8.01 -4.99
N ALA A 86 11.12 6.82 -4.76
CA ALA A 86 9.77 6.68 -4.22
C ALA A 86 9.73 6.86 -2.69
N ASP A 87 8.73 7.56 -2.20
CA ASP A 87 8.43 7.70 -0.77
C ASP A 87 7.45 6.60 -0.34
N VAL A 88 7.99 5.42 0.00
CA VAL A 88 7.21 4.27 0.46
C VAL A 88 7.17 4.24 1.98
N ARG A 89 5.96 4.24 2.53
CA ARG A 89 5.71 4.27 3.98
C ARG A 89 4.72 3.18 4.36
N PHE A 90 5.11 2.28 5.26
CA PHE A 90 4.26 1.23 5.79
C PHE A 90 3.95 1.49 7.25
N ALA A 91 2.70 1.30 7.66
CA ALA A 91 2.35 1.34 9.07
C ALA A 91 2.99 0.15 9.82
N VAL A 92 3.43 0.37 11.05
CA VAL A 92 3.79 -0.73 11.96
C VAL A 92 2.60 -1.67 12.09
N GLY A 93 2.85 -2.96 11.93
CA GLY A 93 1.82 -3.98 11.88
C GLY A 93 1.42 -4.41 10.46
N THR A 94 1.80 -3.66 9.41
CA THR A 94 1.62 -4.07 8.01
C THR A 94 2.34 -5.39 7.75
N ILE A 95 1.71 -6.28 6.97
CA ILE A 95 2.24 -7.58 6.60
C ILE A 95 2.67 -7.55 5.14
N LEU A 96 3.91 -7.94 4.88
CA LEU A 96 4.46 -8.15 3.55
C LEU A 96 4.92 -9.61 3.44
N ASN A 97 4.31 -10.37 2.53
CA ASN A 97 4.64 -11.77 2.28
C ASN A 97 4.70 -12.63 3.57
N GLY A 98 3.67 -12.51 4.41
CA GLY A 98 3.55 -13.27 5.67
C GLY A 98 4.48 -12.83 6.78
N ARG A 99 5.18 -11.69 6.63
CA ARG A 99 6.02 -11.10 7.67
C ARG A 99 5.45 -9.76 8.09
N GLN A 100 5.33 -9.52 9.39
CA GLN A 100 4.81 -8.28 9.95
C GLN A 100 5.93 -7.31 10.27
N LEU A 101 5.77 -6.06 9.81
CA LEU A 101 6.64 -4.94 10.13
C LEU A 101 6.49 -4.53 11.60
N GLN A 102 7.60 -4.49 12.31
CA GLN A 102 7.67 -4.11 13.73
C GLN A 102 8.10 -2.65 13.90
N ALA A 103 7.94 -2.12 15.12
CA ALA A 103 8.30 -0.74 15.45
C ALA A 103 9.82 -0.45 15.38
N ASP A 104 10.65 -1.49 15.40
CA ASP A 104 12.11 -1.38 15.21
C ASP A 104 12.51 -1.46 13.72
N GLY A 105 11.56 -1.57 12.80
CA GLY A 105 11.78 -1.66 11.35
C GLY A 105 12.07 -3.08 10.85
N SER A 106 12.08 -4.08 11.73
CA SER A 106 12.27 -5.48 11.32
C SER A 106 10.98 -6.12 10.81
N PHE A 107 11.13 -7.15 9.97
CA PHE A 107 10.01 -7.99 9.51
C PHE A 107 10.09 -9.36 10.17
N VAL A 108 9.08 -9.70 10.98
CA VAL A 108 9.01 -10.98 11.71
C VAL A 108 7.92 -11.86 11.10
N PRO A 109 8.16 -13.18 10.89
CA PRO A 109 7.11 -14.10 10.41
C PRO A 109 5.87 -14.04 11.30
N VAL A 110 4.69 -14.06 10.68
CA VAL A 110 3.42 -14.14 11.40
C VAL A 110 3.10 -15.61 11.69
N GLU A 111 2.90 -15.96 12.96
CA GLU A 111 2.59 -17.32 13.39
C GLU A 111 1.09 -17.50 13.69
N GLY A 112 0.52 -18.60 13.20
CA GLY A 112 -0.83 -19.02 13.55
C GLY A 112 -1.96 -18.14 12.96
N PRO A 113 -3.21 -18.40 13.37
CA PRO A 113 -4.32 -17.53 13.03
C PRO A 113 -4.14 -16.19 13.76
N PHE A 114 -4.06 -15.10 13.00
CA PHE A 114 -3.94 -13.76 13.54
C PHE A 114 -5.14 -12.92 13.11
N ARG A 115 -5.43 -11.88 13.89
CA ARG A 115 -6.36 -10.84 13.50
C ARG A 115 -5.56 -9.60 13.17
N LEU A 116 -5.61 -9.16 11.92
CA LEU A 116 -4.99 -7.90 11.56
C LEU A 116 -5.82 -6.76 12.15
N ASN A 117 -5.18 -5.91 12.95
CA ASN A 117 -5.73 -4.65 13.42
C ASN A 117 -4.59 -3.66 13.50
N ILE A 118 -4.52 -2.73 12.54
CA ILE A 118 -3.51 -1.68 12.51
C ILE A 118 -4.22 -0.35 12.77
N PRO A 119 -3.93 0.35 13.88
CA PRO A 119 -4.58 1.61 14.20
C PRO A 119 -4.35 2.72 13.16
N ASP A 120 -5.28 3.69 13.11
CA ASP A 120 -5.16 4.86 12.25
C ASP A 120 -3.94 5.73 12.55
N ASP A 121 -3.54 5.75 13.81
CA ASP A 121 -2.39 6.47 14.36
C ASP A 121 -1.14 5.60 14.48
N ALA A 122 -1.13 4.40 13.89
CA ALA A 122 0.05 3.55 13.87
C ALA A 122 1.26 4.29 13.28
N VAL A 123 2.41 4.11 13.94
CA VAL A 123 3.68 4.69 13.50
C VAL A 123 3.95 4.27 12.05
N MET A 124 4.33 5.24 11.22
CA MET A 124 4.72 4.98 9.85
C MET A 124 6.21 4.78 9.77
N MET A 125 6.63 3.71 9.11
CA MET A 125 8.01 3.43 8.77
C MET A 125 8.23 3.73 7.29
N ARG A 126 9.28 4.48 6.97
CA ARG A 126 9.72 4.78 5.61
C ARG A 126 10.80 3.82 5.18
N LEU A 127 10.65 3.26 3.98
CA LEU A 127 11.68 2.47 3.32
C LEU A 127 12.88 3.36 2.97
N GLN A 128 14.08 2.92 3.35
CA GLN A 128 15.34 3.59 3.10
C GLN A 128 16.05 3.02 1.86
N PRO A 129 17.00 3.75 1.26
CA PRO A 129 17.75 3.27 0.08
C PRO A 129 18.55 1.98 0.28
N ASP A 130 18.90 1.65 1.53
CA ASP A 130 19.59 0.41 1.91
C ASP A 130 18.63 -0.75 2.23
N ALA A 131 17.35 -0.58 1.89
CA ALA A 131 16.25 -1.51 2.17
C ALA A 131 15.92 -1.71 3.66
N THR A 132 16.41 -0.83 4.54
CA THR A 132 15.94 -0.76 5.94
C THR A 132 14.68 0.09 6.08
N TRP A 133 14.04 0.02 7.25
CA TRP A 133 12.83 0.76 7.56
C TRP A 133 13.06 1.63 8.80
N ALA A 134 12.77 2.93 8.69
CA ALA A 134 12.97 3.89 9.77
C ALA A 134 11.69 4.69 10.02
N PRO A 135 11.41 5.13 11.25
CA PRO A 135 10.22 5.94 11.54
C PRO A 135 10.17 7.21 10.68
N VAL A 136 8.97 7.62 10.30
CA VAL A 136 8.70 8.94 9.73
C VAL A 136 8.56 9.91 10.89
N ASP A 137 9.44 10.92 10.96
CA ASP A 137 9.34 12.05 11.90
C ASP A 137 8.07 12.89 11.68
#